data_AF-A0A183DUY7-F1
#
_entry.id   AF-A0A183DUY7-F1
#
_cell.length_a   1.000
_cell.length_b   1.000
_cell.length_c   1.000
_cell.angle_alpha   90.00
_cell.angle_beta   90.00
_cell.angle_gamma   90.00
#
_symmetry.space_group_name_H-M   'P 1'
#
loop_
_entity.id
_entity.type
_entity.pdbx_description
1 polymer ?
#
loop_
_entity_poly.entity_id
_entity_poly.type
_entity_poly.pdbx_seq_one_letter_code
_entity_poly.pdbx_strand_id
1 'polypeptide(L)'
;MDNPGSRPAKEIFGVELGEYDGPRFADKSFLAAMSARRIFQELEQLKKEPVPCCLASPAGDDITRWIIVITGPKDSVYADGTFFVEMEFPRMYPYSCPRVCFFFQKSVVSDEDLSPRCQHKR
;
A
#
# COMPACT_ATOMS: atom_id res chain seq x y z
N MET A 1 -17.79 -48.67 -17.82
CA MET A 1 -18.51 -47.46 -18.29
C MET A 1 -18.16 -46.36 -17.31
N ASP A 2 -17.13 -45.62 -17.66
CA ASP A 2 -16.78 -44.34 -17.07
C ASP A 2 -17.96 -43.38 -17.22
N ASN A 3 -18.38 -42.79 -16.11
CA ASN A 3 -18.57 -41.34 -16.05
C ASN A 3 -18.62 -40.89 -14.57
N PRO A 4 -17.46 -40.60 -13.94
CA PRO A 4 -17.44 -39.89 -12.67
C PRO A 4 -17.92 -38.46 -12.91
N GLY A 5 -19.20 -38.24 -12.60
CA GLY A 5 -19.92 -37.00 -12.87
C GLY A 5 -19.22 -35.76 -12.33
N SER A 6 -18.95 -34.85 -13.27
CA SER A 6 -18.96 -33.39 -13.12
C SER A 6 -18.40 -32.83 -11.80
N ARG A 7 -17.10 -32.53 -11.79
CA ARG A 7 -16.52 -31.69 -10.74
C ARG A 7 -17.12 -30.29 -10.86
N PRO A 8 -17.71 -29.71 -9.80
CA PRO A 8 -18.03 -28.30 -9.80
C PRO A 8 -16.71 -27.50 -9.83
N ALA A 9 -16.69 -26.39 -10.58
CA ALA A 9 -15.52 -25.52 -10.78
C ALA A 9 -15.10 -24.75 -9.51
N LYS A 10 -14.70 -25.47 -8.45
CA LYS A 10 -14.38 -24.90 -7.13
C LYS A 10 -13.13 -25.51 -6.46
N GLU A 11 -12.43 -26.43 -7.12
CA GLU A 11 -11.19 -27.00 -6.61
C GLU A 11 -9.97 -26.29 -7.20
N ILE A 12 -9.43 -25.30 -6.49
CA ILE A 12 -8.01 -24.95 -6.60
C ILE A 12 -7.50 -24.79 -5.17
N PHE A 13 -6.69 -25.76 -4.71
CA PHE A 13 -6.29 -25.99 -3.31
C PHE A 13 -7.48 -26.22 -2.37
N GLY A 14 -7.70 -27.46 -1.92
CA GLY A 14 -8.87 -27.89 -1.14
C GLY A 14 -9.12 -27.14 0.18
N VAL A 15 -9.72 -25.95 0.06
CA VAL A 15 -10.31 -25.18 1.15
C VAL A 15 -11.66 -24.64 0.66
N GLU A 16 -12.72 -25.08 1.31
CA GLU A 16 -14.08 -24.60 1.12
C GLU A 16 -14.15 -23.17 1.67
N LEU A 17 -14.48 -22.17 0.84
CA LEU A 17 -14.79 -20.81 1.31
C LEU A 17 -16.17 -20.81 1.97
N GLY A 18 -16.24 -21.36 3.18
CA GLY A 18 -17.35 -21.11 4.08
C GLY A 18 -17.43 -19.61 4.41
N GLU A 19 -18.63 -19.13 4.71
CA GLU A 19 -18.81 -17.84 5.38
C GLU A 19 -17.83 -17.76 6.56
N TYR A 20 -16.96 -16.74 6.56
CA TYR A 20 -15.92 -16.56 7.56
C TYR A 20 -16.55 -16.10 8.87
N ASP A 21 -17.25 -17.00 9.55
CA ASP A 21 -17.72 -16.82 10.92
C ASP A 21 -16.48 -16.96 11.80
N GLY A 22 -15.80 -15.82 12.01
CA GLY A 22 -14.57 -15.73 12.78
C GLY A 22 -14.70 -16.35 14.18
N PRO A 23 -13.58 -16.53 14.92
CA PRO A 23 -13.62 -17.18 16.21
C PRO A 23 -14.56 -16.40 17.14
N ARG A 24 -15.63 -17.05 17.62
CA ARG A 24 -16.65 -16.47 18.52
C ARG A 24 -16.08 -15.93 19.86
N PHE A 25 -14.78 -16.12 20.10
CA PHE A 25 -14.05 -15.70 21.29
C PHE A 25 -12.61 -15.22 20.98
N ALA A 26 -12.33 -14.71 19.78
CA ALA A 26 -11.04 -14.05 19.53
C ALA A 26 -11.02 -12.69 20.26
N ASP A 27 -10.20 -12.58 21.30
CA ASP A 27 -9.90 -11.29 21.90
C ASP A 27 -9.32 -10.38 20.80
N LYS A 28 -9.93 -9.20 20.62
CA LYS A 28 -9.49 -8.18 19.66
C LYS A 28 -8.03 -7.80 19.88
N SER A 29 -7.53 -7.92 21.11
CA SER A 29 -6.13 -7.71 21.47
C SER A 29 -5.18 -8.71 20.80
N PHE A 30 -5.59 -9.98 20.71
CA PHE A 30 -4.79 -11.06 20.13
C PHE A 30 -4.65 -10.91 18.62
N LEU A 31 -5.75 -10.60 17.93
CA LEU A 31 -5.73 -10.33 16.49
C LEU A 31 -4.85 -9.12 16.17
N ALA A 32 -4.96 -8.05 16.97
CA ALA A 32 -4.09 -6.87 16.80
C ALA A 32 -2.60 -7.20 17.01
N ALA A 33 -2.26 -8.07 17.97
CA ALA A 33 -0.89 -8.51 18.19
C ALA A 33 -0.36 -9.36 17.02
N MET A 34 -1.18 -10.26 16.46
CA MET A 34 -0.82 -11.02 15.26
C MET A 34 -0.64 -10.11 14.05
N SER A 35 -1.51 -9.12 13.87
CA SER A 35 -1.39 -8.12 12.81
C SER A 35 -0.11 -7.31 12.94
N ALA A 36 0.21 -6.81 14.13
CA ALA A 36 1.45 -6.07 14.37
C ALA A 36 2.70 -6.91 14.04
N ARG A 37 2.71 -8.19 14.44
CA ARG A 37 3.79 -9.12 14.09
C ARG A 37 3.92 -9.30 12.58
N ARG A 38 2.80 -9.41 11.87
CA ARG A 38 2.79 -9.52 10.40
C ARG A 38 3.32 -8.25 9.73
N ILE A 39 2.87 -7.07 10.16
CA ILE A 39 3.32 -5.78 9.61
C ILE A 39 4.83 -5.59 9.84
N PHE A 40 5.33 -5.99 11.01
CA PHE A 40 6.76 -5.94 11.31
C PHE A 40 7.58 -6.82 10.36
N GLN A 41 7.11 -8.05 10.07
CA GLN A 41 7.78 -8.93 9.12
C GLN A 41 7.83 -8.34 7.69
N GLU A 42 6.75 -7.68 7.26
CA GLU A 42 6.74 -6.99 5.96
C GLU A 42 7.71 -5.80 5.93
N LEU A 43 7.81 -5.05 7.02
CA LEU A 43 8.79 -3.97 7.14
C LEU A 43 10.23 -4.51 7.08
N GLU A 44 10.53 -5.62 7.74
CA GLU A 44 11.85 -6.27 7.65
C GLU A 44 12.14 -6.77 6.23
N GLN A 45 11.14 -7.33 5.55
CA GLN A 45 11.27 -7.78 4.18
C GLN A 45 11.57 -6.61 3.23
N LEU A 46 10.86 -5.49 3.36
CA LEU A 46 11.12 -4.28 2.57
C LEU A 46 12.49 -3.67 2.83
N LYS A 47 12.99 -3.75 4.07
CA LYS A 47 14.36 -3.31 4.40
C LYS A 47 15.41 -4.21 3.76
N LYS A 48 15.15 -5.52 3.70
CA LYS A 48 16.04 -6.51 3.09
C LYS A 48 16.05 -6.40 1.57
N GLU A 49 14.88 -6.17 0.98
CA GLU A 49 14.66 -6.09 -0.46
C GLU A 49 13.88 -4.82 -0.78
N PRO A 50 14.59 -3.68 -0.99
CA PRO A 50 13.95 -2.41 -1.27
C PRO A 50 13.29 -2.43 -2.65
N VAL A 51 12.05 -1.96 -2.70
CA VAL A 51 11.28 -1.89 -3.95
C VAL A 51 11.80 -0.72 -4.79
N PRO A 52 12.11 -0.92 -6.08
CA PRO A 52 12.57 0.17 -6.94
C PRO A 52 11.49 1.26 -7.03
N CYS A 53 11.94 2.52 -6.94
CA CYS A 53 11.08 3.71 -7.01
C CYS A 53 10.04 3.83 -5.89
N CYS A 54 10.09 3.02 -4.83
CA CYS A 54 9.16 3.07 -3.72
C CYS A 54 9.92 3.04 -2.39
N LEU A 55 9.68 4.04 -1.54
CA LEU A 55 10.26 4.15 -0.21
C LEU A 55 9.12 4.06 0.80
N ALA A 56 9.08 3.01 1.61
CA ALA A 56 8.05 2.81 2.63
C ALA A 56 8.65 2.88 4.03
N SER A 57 8.00 3.62 4.94
CA SER A 57 8.42 3.72 6.34
C SER A 57 7.21 3.90 7.26
N PRO A 58 7.23 3.36 8.49
CA PRO A 58 6.23 3.68 9.49
C PRO A 58 6.19 5.18 9.82
N ALA A 59 5.00 5.68 10.15
CA ALA A 59 4.72 7.06 10.51
C ALA A 59 5.04 7.27 12.00
N GLY A 60 6.31 7.59 12.28
CA GLY A 60 6.79 7.80 13.65
C GLY A 60 6.76 6.50 14.47
N ASP A 61 6.08 6.53 15.62
CA ASP A 61 6.03 5.41 16.56
C ASP A 61 4.91 4.40 16.25
N ASP A 62 4.00 4.73 15.33
CA ASP A 62 2.89 3.85 14.96
C ASP A 62 3.27 2.97 13.77
N ILE A 63 3.52 1.68 14.04
CA ILE A 63 3.83 0.70 13.00
C ILE A 63 2.65 0.39 12.07
N THR A 64 1.41 0.71 12.49
CA THR A 64 0.19 0.42 11.72
C THR A 64 -0.14 1.51 10.70
N ARG A 65 0.60 2.63 10.71
CA ARG A 65 0.46 3.70 9.72
C ARG A 65 1.77 3.90 9.00
N TRP A 66 1.78 3.82 7.69
CA TRP A 66 2.98 3.95 6.87
C TRP A 66 2.86 5.14 5.95
N ILE A 67 3.98 5.84 5.79
CA ILE A 67 4.19 6.85 4.76
C ILE A 67 5.07 6.22 3.68
N ILE A 68 4.59 6.32 2.45
CA ILE A 68 5.22 5.75 1.28
C ILE A 68 5.47 6.88 0.29
N VAL A 69 6.68 6.95 -0.25
CA VAL A 69 7.07 7.88 -1.31
C VAL A 69 7.31 7.08 -2.57
N ILE A 70 6.56 7.38 -3.62
CA ILE A 70 6.69 6.73 -4.92
C ILE A 70 7.26 7.73 -5.91
N THR A 71 8.37 7.36 -6.54
CA THR A 71 8.95 8.09 -7.66
C THR A 71 8.35 7.55 -8.96
N GLY A 72 7.85 8.44 -9.81
CA GLY A 72 7.28 8.02 -11.08
C GLY A 72 8.33 7.40 -12.00
N PRO A 73 8.00 6.30 -12.69
CA PRO A 73 8.93 5.64 -13.60
C PRO A 73 9.22 6.53 -14.81
N LYS A 74 10.48 6.50 -15.28
CA LYS A 74 10.99 7.35 -16.37
C LYS A 74 10.28 7.16 -17.70
N ASP A 75 9.71 5.98 -17.92
CA ASP A 75 9.02 5.61 -19.16
C ASP A 75 7.50 5.92 -19.12
N SER A 76 7.07 6.82 -18.23
CA SER A 76 5.66 7.18 -18.05
C SER A 76 5.43 8.68 -18.00
N VAL A 77 4.17 9.11 -18.17
CA VAL A 77 3.75 10.52 -17.98
C VAL A 77 3.94 11.03 -16.55
N TYR A 78 4.28 10.13 -15.62
CA TYR A 78 4.57 10.45 -14.23
C TYR A 78 6.07 10.58 -13.96
N ALA A 79 6.92 10.48 -14.99
CA ALA A 79 8.37 10.64 -14.87
C ALA A 79 8.72 11.91 -14.08
N ASP A 80 9.72 11.78 -13.20
CA ASP A 80 10.18 12.82 -12.27
C ASP A 80 9.13 13.34 -11.27
N GLY A 81 7.93 12.73 -11.26
CA GLY A 81 6.90 12.96 -10.24
C GLY A 81 7.24 12.26 -8.93
N THR A 82 6.91 12.90 -7.81
CA THR A 82 6.97 12.31 -6.47
C THR A 82 5.57 12.28 -5.87
N PHE A 83 5.12 11.08 -5.50
CA PHE A 83 3.79 10.84 -4.97
C PHE A 83 3.89 10.37 -3.53
N PHE A 84 3.15 11.04 -2.65
CA PHE A 84 3.06 10.63 -1.25
C PHE A 84 1.83 9.75 -1.07
N VAL A 85 2.00 8.63 -0.40
CA VAL A 85 0.95 7.67 -0.13
C VAL A 85 0.95 7.39 1.36
N GLU A 86 -0.23 7.42 1.95
CA GLU A 86 -0.45 6.98 3.31
C GLU A 86 -1.20 5.67 3.30
N MET A 87 -0.68 4.73 4.08
CA MET A 87 -1.26 3.41 4.24
C MET A 87 -1.57 3.16 5.71
N GLU A 88 -2.79 2.73 6.00
CA GLU A 88 -3.26 2.43 7.35
C GLU A 88 -3.69 0.96 7.43
N PHE A 89 -3.03 0.19 8.28
CA PHE A 89 -3.28 -1.23 8.47
C PHE A 89 -4.39 -1.46 9.52
N PRO A 90 -5.43 -2.24 9.21
CA PRO A 90 -6.45 -2.59 10.18
C PRO A 90 -5.93 -3.59 11.22
N ARG A 91 -6.60 -3.63 12.37
CA ARG A 91 -6.30 -4.57 13.48
C ARG A 91 -6.49 -6.06 13.13
N MET A 92 -7.06 -6.36 11.98
CA MET A 92 -7.27 -7.71 11.47
C MET A 92 -6.46 -7.97 10.19
N TYR A 93 -5.42 -7.19 9.91
CA TYR A 93 -4.49 -7.47 8.81
C TYR A 93 -3.80 -8.83 9.05
N PRO A 94 -3.70 -9.73 8.05
CA PRO A 94 -3.97 -9.56 6.63
C PRO A 94 -5.40 -9.93 6.17
N TYR A 95 -6.29 -10.33 7.09
CA TYR A 95 -7.68 -10.70 6.78
C TYR A 95 -8.53 -9.50 6.36
N SER A 96 -8.16 -8.30 6.80
CA SER A 96 -8.72 -7.03 6.32
C SER A 96 -7.66 -6.24 5.56
N CYS A 97 -8.08 -5.64 4.43
CA CYS A 97 -7.21 -4.86 3.56
C CYS A 97 -6.79 -3.54 4.21
N PRO A 98 -5.54 -3.07 4.00
CA PRO A 98 -5.13 -1.73 4.41
C PRO A 98 -5.87 -0.65 3.62
N ARG A 99 -6.11 0.49 4.27
CA ARG A 99 -6.57 1.71 3.60
C ARG A 99 -5.37 2.39 2.97
N VAL A 100 -5.50 2.81 1.71
CA VAL A 100 -4.45 3.51 0.97
C VAL A 100 -4.99 4.83 0.44
N CYS A 101 -4.31 5.93 0.76
CA CYS A 101 -4.67 7.29 0.39
C CYS A 101 -3.50 7.94 -0.36
N PHE A 102 -3.76 8.47 -1.56
CA PHE A 102 -2.77 9.22 -2.33
C PHE A 102 -2.87 10.71 -2.05
N PHE A 103 -1.74 11.34 -1.72
CA PHE A 103 -1.60 12.78 -1.57
C PHE A 103 -0.80 13.36 -2.72
N PHE A 104 -1.41 14.31 -3.42
CA PHE A 104 -0.73 15.12 -4.42
C PHE A 104 -0.29 16.42 -3.76
N GLN A 105 1.01 16.59 -3.54
CA GLN A 105 1.54 17.91 -3.21
C GLN A 105 1.52 18.73 -4.50
N LYS A 106 0.74 19.82 -4.56
CA LYS A 106 0.94 20.84 -5.58
C LYS A 106 2.36 21.34 -5.40
N SER A 107 3.23 21.10 -6.38
CA SER A 107 4.50 21.81 -6.46
C SER A 107 4.17 23.30 -6.40
N VAL A 108 4.61 23.95 -5.32
CA VAL A 108 4.79 25.40 -5.35
C VAL A 108 5.89 25.60 -6.38
N VAL A 109 5.50 25.98 -7.59
CA VAL A 109 6.45 26.57 -8.54
C VAL A 109 6.95 27.81 -7.81
N SER A 110 8.22 27.78 -7.38
CA SER A 110 8.86 28.99 -6.86
C SER A 110 8.70 30.06 -7.93
N ASP A 111 8.00 31.15 -7.61
CA ASP A 111 7.67 32.28 -8.49
C ASP A 111 8.92 33.04 -9.05
N GLU A 112 10.12 32.46 -9.00
CA GLU A 112 11.37 33.05 -9.52
C GLU A 112 11.60 32.85 -11.04
N ASP A 113 10.68 32.19 -11.77
CA ASP A 113 10.80 32.05 -13.24
C ASP A 113 9.80 32.92 -14.03
N LEU A 114 9.05 33.81 -13.35
CA LEU A 114 8.33 34.91 -14.00
C LEU A 114 9.24 36.13 -14.09
N SER A 115 10.33 36.04 -14.86
CA SER A 115 11.06 37.23 -15.32
C SER A 115 10.49 37.69 -16.66
N PRO A 116 9.63 38.71 -16.73
CA PRO A 116 9.34 39.38 -17.98
C PRO A 116 10.55 40.25 -18.36
N ARG A 117 11.61 39.65 -18.92
CA ARG A 117 12.62 40.38 -19.68
C ARG A 117 11.99 40.84 -21.00
N CYS A 118 11.33 42.00 -20.98
CA CYS A 118 10.98 42.72 -22.19
C CYS A 118 10.69 44.21 -21.90
N GLN A 119 11.68 44.97 -21.44
CA GLN A 119 11.61 46.43 -21.55
C GLN A 119 12.00 46.83 -22.98
N HIS A 120 11.02 46.85 -23.88
CA HIS A 120 11.17 47.52 -25.17
C HIS A 120 11.22 49.03 -24.97
N LYS A 121 12.36 49.61 -25.35
CA LYS A 121 12.58 51.03 -25.63
C LYS A 121 11.38 51.68 -26.32
N ARG A 122 10.90 52.81 -25.79
CA ARG A 122 10.68 54.06 -26.52
C ARG A 122 10.89 55.24 -25.59
#